data_AF-A0A3P1WIR8-F1
#
_entry.id   AF-A0A3P1WIR8-F1
#
_cell.length_a   1.000
_cell.length_b   1.000
_cell.length_c   1.000
_cell.angle_alpha   90.00
_cell.angle_beta   90.00
_cell.angle_gamma   90.00
#
_symmetry.space_group_name_H-M   'P 1'
#
loop_
_entity.id
_entity.type
_entity.pdbx_description
1 polymer ?
#
loop_
_entity_poly.entity_id
_entity_poly.type
_entity_poly.pdbx_seq_one_letter_code
_entity_poly.pdbx_strand_id
1 'polypeptide(L)'
;MAGFDLTFNVPKSASVLWAVADVGTQALIAQAHHEAVASVVTVMEREIAATRTGATAGDGAVTQVDVTGLIAATFDHFDSRAGDPHLRTYVVISNKVQTVLDGNWRSLDGRPMHAAVVALSELHEAVFADHMTRTFGVKWEPREMGRDRTPSWAITDVPEELVAEFSARSRHINEATDALIADYVAQHGKRPSPATIMKLRAQATLATRPEKQVRSLAELTEQ
;
A
#
# COMPACT_ATOMS: atom_id res chain seq x y z
N MET A 1 17.11 5.52 11.11
CA MET A 1 15.77 5.44 10.47
C MET A 1 14.76 6.03 11.45
N ALA A 2 13.86 6.90 11.01
CA ALA A 2 12.88 7.56 11.90
C ALA A 2 11.64 6.68 12.19
N GLY A 3 11.25 5.85 11.22
CA GLY A 3 10.08 4.98 11.29
C GLY A 3 9.91 4.20 10.00
N PHE A 4 8.79 3.48 9.91
CA PHE A 4 8.33 2.74 8.74
C PHE A 4 7.02 3.38 8.27
N ASP A 5 6.86 3.54 6.96
CA ASP A 5 5.62 4.02 6.36
C ASP A 5 5.00 2.89 5.54
N LEU A 6 3.85 2.39 5.97
CA LEU A 6 3.07 1.39 5.25
C LEU A 6 1.84 2.08 4.66
N THR A 7 1.75 2.10 3.33
CA THR A 7 0.60 2.68 2.63
C THR A 7 -0.36 1.58 2.19
N PHE A 8 -1.54 1.53 2.79
CA PHE A 8 -2.60 0.61 2.40
C PHE A 8 -3.53 1.29 1.40
N ASN A 9 -3.66 0.71 0.21
CA ASN A 9 -4.56 1.19 -0.82
C ASN A 9 -5.72 0.21 -0.95
N VAL A 10 -6.95 0.70 -1.08
CA VAL A 10 -8.06 -0.18 -1.50
C VAL A 10 -7.95 -0.46 -3.01
N PRO A 11 -8.54 -1.57 -3.51
CA PRO A 11 -8.63 -1.80 -4.95
C PRO A 11 -9.24 -0.62 -5.70
N LYS A 12 -8.78 -0.39 -6.93
CA LYS A 12 -9.19 0.81 -7.68
C LYS A 12 -10.70 0.87 -7.90
N SER A 13 -11.36 -0.27 -8.15
CA SER A 13 -12.81 -0.36 -8.25
C SER A 13 -13.52 0.07 -6.96
N ALA A 14 -12.97 -0.23 -5.79
CA ALA A 14 -13.51 0.25 -4.51
C ALA A 14 -13.27 1.75 -4.29
N SER A 15 -12.12 2.30 -4.70
CA SER A 15 -11.89 3.75 -4.69
C SER A 15 -12.86 4.50 -5.61
N VAL A 16 -13.15 3.94 -6.79
CA VAL A 16 -14.12 4.49 -7.74
C VAL A 16 -15.53 4.43 -7.17
N LEU A 17 -15.94 3.28 -6.63
CA LEU A 17 -17.23 3.13 -5.96
C LEU A 17 -17.39 4.14 -4.82
N TRP A 18 -16.38 4.27 -3.98
CA TRP A 18 -16.35 5.26 -2.90
C TRP A 18 -16.54 6.69 -3.43
N ALA A 19 -15.83 7.06 -4.48
CA ALA A 19 -15.85 8.42 -5.02
C ALA A 19 -17.24 8.90 -5.45
N VAL A 20 -18.03 8.00 -6.04
CA VAL A 20 -19.35 8.31 -6.62
C VAL A 20 -20.52 8.01 -5.69
N ALA A 21 -20.25 7.41 -4.52
CA ALA A 21 -21.29 7.07 -3.58
C ALA A 21 -21.77 8.30 -2.78
N ASP A 22 -22.95 8.18 -2.18
CA ASP A 22 -23.42 9.16 -1.20
C ASP A 22 -22.53 9.15 0.05
N VAL A 23 -22.59 10.22 0.84
CA VAL A 23 -21.76 10.41 2.05
C VAL A 23 -21.90 9.26 3.06
N GLY A 24 -23.08 8.66 3.18
CA GLY A 24 -23.31 7.53 4.08
C GLY A 24 -22.56 6.28 3.61
N THR A 25 -22.68 5.95 2.33
CA THR A 25 -21.95 4.83 1.71
C THR A 25 -20.44 5.07 1.72
N GLN A 26 -19.97 6.30 1.45
CA GLN A 26 -18.57 6.68 1.56
C GLN A 26 -17.99 6.41 2.94
N ALA A 27 -18.71 6.80 3.99
CA ALA A 27 -18.31 6.59 5.37
C ALA A 27 -18.20 5.09 5.72
N LEU A 28 -19.15 4.27 5.26
CA LEU A 28 -19.12 2.83 5.48
C LEU A 28 -17.95 2.13 4.76
N ILE A 29 -17.61 2.55 3.54
CA ILE A 29 -16.44 2.03 2.81
C ILE A 29 -15.14 2.46 3.51
N ALA A 30 -15.05 3.72 3.95
CA ALA A 30 -13.89 4.21 4.69
C ALA A 30 -13.72 3.45 6.02
N GLN A 31 -14.82 3.20 6.73
CA GLN A 31 -14.82 2.40 7.95
C GLN A 31 -14.32 0.98 7.71
N ALA A 32 -14.79 0.31 6.65
CA ALA A 32 -14.28 -1.02 6.25
C ALA A 32 -12.76 -0.99 5.96
N HIS A 33 -12.27 0.08 5.34
CA HIS A 33 -10.83 0.26 5.10
C HIS A 33 -10.04 0.43 6.40
N HIS A 34 -10.55 1.24 7.33
CA HIS A 34 -9.92 1.46 8.63
C HIS A 34 -9.92 0.20 9.51
N GLU A 35 -10.99 -0.58 9.51
CA GLU A 35 -11.07 -1.88 10.21
C GLU A 35 -10.05 -2.89 9.66
N ALA A 36 -9.86 -2.92 8.34
CA ALA A 36 -8.83 -3.74 7.71
C ALA A 36 -7.41 -3.28 8.11
N VAL A 37 -7.15 -1.97 8.14
CA VAL A 37 -5.86 -1.41 8.59
C VAL A 37 -5.61 -1.76 10.07
N ALA A 38 -6.61 -1.61 10.95
CA ALA A 38 -6.49 -1.95 12.36
C ALA A 38 -6.21 -3.45 12.58
N SER A 39 -6.84 -4.31 11.79
CA SER A 39 -6.60 -5.76 11.81
C SER A 39 -5.16 -6.11 11.42
N VAL A 40 -4.63 -5.43 10.40
CA VAL A 40 -3.22 -5.59 10.01
C VAL A 40 -2.28 -5.13 11.12
N VAL A 41 -2.50 -3.95 11.71
CA VAL A 41 -1.66 -3.46 12.82
C VAL A 41 -1.68 -4.44 13.99
N THR A 42 -2.84 -5.02 14.32
CA THR A 42 -2.96 -6.04 15.37
C THR A 42 -2.12 -7.27 15.08
N VAL A 43 -2.11 -7.76 13.84
CA VAL A 43 -1.26 -8.89 13.43
C VAL A 43 0.22 -8.51 13.46
N MET A 44 0.55 -7.29 13.05
CA MET A 44 1.93 -6.79 13.13
C MET A 44 2.45 -6.76 14.56
N GLU A 45 1.68 -6.22 15.50
CA GLU A 45 2.04 -6.19 16.92
C GLU A 45 2.22 -7.60 17.51
N ARG A 46 1.34 -8.53 17.13
CA ARG A 46 1.35 -9.90 17.66
C ARG A 46 2.46 -10.77 17.09
N GLU A 47 2.73 -10.69 15.80
CA GLU A 47 3.49 -11.73 15.08
C GLU A 47 4.80 -11.25 14.45
N ILE A 48 4.96 -9.93 14.29
CA ILE A 48 6.07 -9.37 13.48
C ILE A 48 6.94 -8.42 14.31
N ALA A 49 6.32 -7.65 15.19
CA ALA A 49 6.99 -6.63 15.97
C ALA A 49 7.99 -7.27 16.93
N ALA A 50 9.27 -6.98 16.72
CA ALA A 50 10.36 -7.42 17.57
C ALA A 50 11.48 -6.38 17.56
N THR A 51 12.37 -6.46 18.54
CA THR A 51 13.65 -5.74 18.52
C THR A 51 14.79 -6.74 18.72
N ARG A 52 16.02 -6.28 18.52
CA ARG A 52 17.22 -7.08 18.76
C ARG A 52 17.94 -6.61 20.02
N THR A 53 18.52 -7.57 20.74
CA THR A 53 19.40 -7.34 21.91
C THR A 53 20.65 -8.19 21.82
N GLY A 54 21.72 -7.76 22.49
CA GLY A 54 23.04 -8.41 22.47
C GLY A 54 24.10 -7.58 21.76
N ALA A 55 25.31 -8.12 21.68
CA ALA A 55 26.46 -7.45 21.06
C ALA A 55 26.91 -8.21 19.81
N THR A 56 27.25 -7.47 18.76
CA THR A 56 27.81 -8.03 17.51
C THR A 56 29.33 -8.19 17.51
N ALA A 57 30.00 -7.81 18.61
CA ALA A 57 31.46 -7.85 18.72
C ALA A 57 31.94 -9.04 19.57
N GLY A 58 33.08 -9.63 19.18
CA GLY A 58 33.66 -10.80 19.84
C GLY A 58 32.76 -12.03 19.75
N ASP A 59 32.66 -12.79 20.85
CA ASP A 59 31.78 -13.97 20.98
C ASP A 59 30.32 -13.60 21.32
N GLY A 60 29.91 -12.35 21.05
CA GLY A 60 28.57 -11.87 21.34
C GLY A 60 27.49 -12.50 20.44
N ALA A 61 26.33 -12.81 21.03
CA ALA A 61 25.16 -13.29 20.31
C ALA A 61 24.09 -12.19 20.22
N VAL A 62 23.37 -12.14 19.09
CA VAL A 62 22.21 -11.28 18.88
C VAL A 62 20.96 -12.14 18.84
N THR A 63 19.95 -11.78 19.62
CA THR A 63 18.64 -12.43 19.61
C THR A 63 17.55 -11.41 19.34
N GLN A 64 16.45 -11.87 18.72
CA GLN A 64 15.20 -11.11 18.72
C GLN A 64 14.50 -11.29 20.07
N VAL A 65 13.86 -10.22 20.54
CA VAL A 65 13.08 -10.19 21.78
C VAL A 65 11.78 -9.45 21.56
N ASP A 66 10.79 -9.82 22.36
CA ASP A 66 9.45 -9.29 22.31
C ASP A 66 9.39 -7.81 22.73
N VAL A 67 8.45 -7.11 22.10
CA VAL A 67 8.13 -5.71 22.38
C VAL A 67 6.71 -5.61 22.91
N THR A 68 6.42 -4.54 23.65
CA THR A 68 5.12 -4.31 24.27
C THR A 68 4.03 -3.95 23.25
N GLY A 69 4.40 -3.53 22.05
CA GLY A 69 3.51 -3.10 20.98
C GLY A 69 4.19 -2.12 20.02
N LEU A 70 3.39 -1.52 19.14
CA LEU A 70 3.81 -0.53 18.16
C LEU A 70 3.23 0.85 18.49
N ILE A 71 3.90 1.90 18.04
CA ILE A 71 3.35 3.26 18.04
C ILE A 71 3.16 3.64 16.58
N ALA A 72 1.93 3.93 16.18
CA ALA A 72 1.59 4.28 14.80
C ALA A 72 0.71 5.53 14.74
N ALA A 73 0.87 6.30 13.67
CA ALA A 73 -0.04 7.38 13.29
C ALA A 73 -0.60 7.10 11.90
N THR A 74 -1.91 7.28 11.72
CA THR A 74 -2.60 7.03 10.45
C THR A 74 -3.01 8.33 9.76
N PHE A 75 -2.88 8.38 8.44
CA PHE A 75 -3.25 9.55 7.63
C PHE A 75 -3.99 9.13 6.37
N ASP A 76 -5.27 9.47 6.29
CA ASP A 76 -6.10 9.21 5.11
C ASP A 76 -5.75 10.17 3.97
N HIS A 77 -5.79 9.64 2.76
CA HIS A 77 -5.72 10.38 1.51
C HIS A 77 -6.77 9.84 0.54
N PHE A 78 -7.34 10.74 -0.26
CA PHE A 78 -8.52 10.44 -1.07
C PHE A 78 -8.26 10.50 -2.57
N ASP A 79 -7.14 11.09 -3.00
CA ASP A 79 -6.83 11.36 -4.40
C ASP A 79 -5.43 10.90 -4.79
N SER A 80 -5.26 10.57 -6.06
CA SER A 80 -3.97 10.26 -6.67
C SER A 80 -3.21 11.55 -6.98
N ARG A 81 -1.94 11.44 -7.36
CA ARG A 81 -1.18 12.60 -7.85
C ARG A 81 -1.78 13.23 -9.12
N ALA A 82 -2.61 12.50 -9.85
CA ALA A 82 -3.34 12.99 -11.01
C ALA A 82 -4.75 13.50 -10.68
N GLY A 83 -5.15 13.54 -9.40
CA GLY A 83 -6.49 13.94 -8.96
C GLY A 83 -7.54 12.83 -9.01
N ASP A 84 -7.20 11.64 -9.50
CA ASP A 84 -8.14 10.51 -9.54
C ASP A 84 -8.53 10.02 -8.14
N PRO A 85 -9.76 9.51 -7.91
CA PRO A 85 -10.15 8.94 -6.63
C PRO A 85 -9.26 7.77 -6.21
N HIS A 86 -8.62 7.87 -5.06
CA HIS A 86 -7.62 6.91 -4.59
C HIS A 86 -7.59 6.91 -3.06
N LEU A 87 -8.56 6.20 -2.48
CA LEU A 87 -8.69 6.03 -1.04
C LEU A 87 -7.53 5.16 -0.50
N ARG A 88 -6.73 5.74 0.38
CA ARG A 88 -5.59 5.07 1.01
C ARG A 88 -5.27 5.64 2.38
N THR A 89 -4.67 4.81 3.22
CA THR A 89 -4.17 5.19 4.54
C THR A 89 -2.66 5.01 4.61
N TYR A 90 -1.94 6.05 5.04
CA TYR A 90 -0.54 5.94 5.45
C TYR A 90 -0.50 5.58 6.93
N VAL A 91 0.18 4.48 7.27
CA VAL A 91 0.42 4.03 8.64
C VAL A 91 1.90 4.25 8.95
N VAL A 92 2.20 5.33 9.64
CA VAL A 92 3.56 5.72 10.03
C VAL A 92 3.88 5.13 11.39
N ILE A 93 4.69 4.07 11.38
CA ILE A 93 5.12 3.33 12.57
C ILE A 93 6.43 3.90 13.08
N SER A 94 6.47 4.26 14.36
CA SER A 94 7.67 4.69 15.05
C SER A 94 8.74 3.59 15.02
N ASN A 95 10.00 3.98 14.78
CA ASN A 95 11.11 3.03 14.94
C ASN A 95 11.41 2.75 16.42
N LYS A 96 10.78 3.44 17.38
CA LYS A 96 10.97 3.19 18.81
C LYS A 96 9.92 2.21 19.34
N VAL A 97 10.41 1.15 19.96
CA VAL A 97 9.61 0.14 20.66
C VAL A 97 10.16 -0.09 22.05
N GLN A 98 9.29 -0.44 23.00
CA GLN A 98 9.67 -0.79 24.35
C GLN A 98 9.72 -2.31 24.49
N THR A 99 10.77 -2.85 25.09
CA THR A 99 10.92 -4.28 25.31
C THR A 99 10.13 -4.78 26.50
N VAL A 100 9.59 -5.99 26.38
CA VAL A 100 8.89 -6.66 27.48
C VAL A 100 9.88 -7.10 28.58
N LEU A 101 11.07 -7.55 28.18
CA LEU A 101 12.05 -8.15 29.10
C LEU A 101 12.59 -7.19 30.17
N ASP A 102 12.86 -5.93 29.80
CA ASP A 102 13.57 -4.97 30.66
C ASP A 102 13.03 -3.52 30.57
N GLY A 103 11.95 -3.30 29.82
CA GLY A 103 11.30 -1.98 29.72
C GLY A 103 12.11 -0.91 28.97
N ASN A 104 13.23 -1.27 28.36
CA ASN A 104 14.09 -0.32 27.65
C ASN A 104 13.54 0.01 26.25
N TRP A 105 13.73 1.25 25.82
CA TRP A 105 13.38 1.69 24.47
C TRP A 105 14.48 1.35 23.48
N ARG A 106 14.12 0.65 22.39
CA ARG A 106 15.03 0.17 21.35
C ARG A 106 14.47 0.45 19.96
N SER A 107 15.29 0.13 18.94
CA SER A 107 14.87 0.23 17.55
C SER A 107 14.14 -1.04 17.11
N LEU A 108 13.01 -0.87 16.43
CA LEU A 108 12.28 -1.97 15.82
C LEU A 108 13.17 -2.73 14.82
N ASP A 109 13.08 -4.05 14.81
CA ASP A 109 13.78 -4.87 13.83
C ASP A 109 13.07 -4.76 12.47
N GLY A 110 13.68 -4.05 11.52
CA GLY A 110 13.12 -3.87 10.20
C GLY A 110 13.12 -5.14 9.33
N ARG A 111 13.92 -6.16 9.64
CA ARG A 111 13.97 -7.39 8.82
C ARG A 111 12.64 -8.14 8.76
N PRO A 112 12.00 -8.51 9.90
CA PRO A 112 10.68 -9.15 9.86
C PRO A 112 9.62 -8.23 9.24
N MET A 113 9.70 -6.92 9.49
CA MET A 113 8.79 -5.93 8.90
C MET A 113 8.83 -5.95 7.37
N HIS A 114 10.04 -5.94 6.78
CA HIS A 114 10.20 -6.00 5.32
C HIS A 114 9.82 -7.36 4.73
N ALA A 115 10.13 -8.45 5.44
CA ALA A 115 9.79 -9.80 4.98
C ALA A 115 8.28 -10.04 4.92
N ALA A 116 7.51 -9.38 5.79
CA ALA A 116 6.06 -9.56 5.89
C ALA A 116 5.23 -8.65 4.97
N VAL A 117 5.82 -7.69 4.25
CA VAL A 117 5.09 -6.65 3.48
C VAL A 117 4.01 -7.23 2.57
N VAL A 118 4.31 -8.30 1.83
CA VAL A 118 3.32 -8.94 0.94
C VAL A 118 2.19 -9.57 1.76
N ALA A 119 2.51 -10.34 2.80
CA ALA A 119 1.49 -10.98 3.64
C ALA A 119 0.56 -9.96 4.31
N LEU A 120 1.11 -8.82 4.77
CA LEU A 120 0.32 -7.73 5.34
C LEU A 120 -0.59 -7.05 4.31
N SER A 121 -0.13 -6.93 3.06
CA SER A 121 -0.94 -6.43 1.94
C SER A 121 -2.11 -7.37 1.64
N GLU A 122 -1.86 -8.67 1.54
CA GLU A 122 -2.91 -9.66 1.27
C GLU A 122 -3.91 -9.75 2.43
N LEU A 123 -3.44 -9.64 3.68
CA LEU A 123 -4.32 -9.60 4.85
C LEU A 123 -5.23 -8.36 4.80
N HIS A 124 -4.69 -7.19 4.48
CA HIS A 124 -5.48 -5.97 4.32
C HIS A 124 -6.57 -6.15 3.25
N GLU A 125 -6.18 -6.62 2.06
CA GLU A 125 -7.09 -6.78 0.93
C GLU A 125 -8.20 -7.80 1.24
N ALA A 126 -7.85 -8.93 1.85
CA ALA A 126 -8.82 -9.95 2.25
C ALA A 126 -9.82 -9.45 3.30
N VAL A 127 -9.34 -8.80 4.37
CA VAL A 127 -10.20 -8.27 5.43
C VAL A 127 -11.10 -7.16 4.88
N PHE A 128 -10.56 -6.25 4.07
CA PHE A 128 -11.35 -5.21 3.42
C PHE A 128 -12.44 -5.79 2.51
N ALA A 129 -12.09 -6.76 1.65
CA ALA A 129 -13.04 -7.41 0.75
C ALA A 129 -14.17 -8.11 1.51
N ASP A 130 -13.85 -8.74 2.62
CA ASP A 130 -14.79 -9.41 3.52
C ASP A 130 -15.75 -8.41 4.21
N HIS A 131 -15.26 -7.28 4.73
CA HIS A 131 -16.12 -6.20 5.24
C HIS A 131 -17.05 -5.64 4.16
N MET A 132 -16.51 -5.35 2.97
CA MET A 132 -17.30 -4.84 1.84
C MET A 132 -18.40 -5.84 1.43
N THR A 133 -18.08 -7.13 1.40
CA THR A 133 -19.03 -8.19 1.05
C THR A 133 -20.14 -8.30 2.08
N ARG A 134 -19.83 -8.27 3.38
CA ARG A 134 -20.85 -8.33 4.45
C ARG A 134 -21.76 -7.11 4.46
N THR A 135 -21.19 -5.93 4.28
CA THR A 135 -21.94 -4.66 4.41
C THR A 135 -22.79 -4.38 3.17
N PHE A 136 -22.27 -4.66 1.97
CA PHE A 136 -22.90 -4.24 0.71
C PHE A 136 -23.31 -5.40 -0.20
N GLY A 137 -22.91 -6.64 0.09
CA GLY A 137 -23.19 -7.79 -0.77
C GLY A 137 -22.42 -7.77 -2.09
N VAL A 138 -21.36 -6.96 -2.21
CA VAL A 138 -20.55 -6.88 -3.44
C VAL A 138 -19.86 -8.20 -3.74
N LYS A 139 -19.65 -8.47 -5.02
CA LYS A 139 -18.89 -9.61 -5.51
C LYS A 139 -17.52 -9.18 -5.99
N TRP A 140 -16.58 -10.11 -5.96
CA TRP A 140 -15.20 -9.89 -6.33
C TRP A 140 -14.80 -10.81 -7.48
N GLU A 141 -14.02 -10.27 -8.41
CA GLU A 141 -13.42 -11.02 -9.51
C GLU A 141 -11.93 -10.67 -9.63
N PRO A 142 -11.08 -11.63 -10.04
CA PRO A 142 -9.70 -11.32 -10.38
C PRO A 142 -9.66 -10.63 -11.75
N ARG A 143 -8.92 -9.53 -11.85
CA ARG A 143 -8.63 -8.83 -13.12
C ARG A 143 -7.15 -8.91 -13.46
N GLU A 144 -6.85 -9.18 -14.72
CA GLU A 144 -5.49 -9.26 -15.26
C GLU A 144 -4.82 -7.88 -15.23
N MET A 145 -3.59 -7.80 -14.71
CA MET A 145 -2.86 -6.54 -14.55
C MET A 145 -1.68 -6.40 -15.53
N GLY A 146 -1.64 -7.27 -16.53
CA GLY A 146 -0.59 -7.36 -17.54
C GLY A 146 0.51 -8.38 -17.21
N ARG A 147 1.33 -8.68 -18.21
CA ARG A 147 2.29 -9.82 -18.25
C ARG A 147 3.21 -9.96 -17.03
N ASP A 148 3.60 -8.84 -16.42
CA ASP A 148 4.62 -8.79 -15.38
C ASP A 148 4.01 -8.49 -13.98
N ARG A 149 2.70 -8.73 -13.80
CA ARG A 149 1.95 -8.39 -12.58
C ARG A 149 1.01 -9.51 -12.17
N THR A 150 0.77 -9.64 -10.87
CA THR A 150 -0.26 -10.53 -10.34
C THR A 150 -1.65 -9.97 -10.65
N PRO A 151 -2.66 -10.83 -10.86
CA PRO A 151 -4.05 -10.39 -10.90
C PRO A 151 -4.43 -9.62 -9.62
N SER A 152 -5.32 -8.66 -9.75
CA SER A 152 -5.84 -7.87 -8.63
C SER A 152 -7.34 -8.11 -8.49
N TRP A 153 -7.84 -8.17 -7.25
CA TRP A 153 -9.27 -8.29 -7.02
C TRP A 153 -9.99 -6.98 -7.29
N ALA A 154 -11.15 -7.06 -7.94
CA ALA A 154 -12.00 -5.92 -8.20
C ALA A 154 -13.47 -6.25 -7.92
N ILE A 155 -14.25 -5.23 -7.55
CA ILE A 155 -15.70 -5.36 -7.43
C ILE A 155 -16.28 -5.60 -8.83
N THR A 156 -16.98 -6.72 -8.99
CA THR A 156 -17.53 -7.18 -10.28
C THR A 156 -18.41 -6.13 -10.94
N ASP A 157 -19.28 -5.48 -10.17
CA ASP A 157 -20.28 -4.55 -10.69
C ASP A 157 -19.69 -3.16 -11.05
N VAL A 158 -18.41 -2.90 -10.78
CA VAL A 158 -17.74 -1.65 -11.17
C VAL A 158 -17.13 -1.81 -12.57
N PRO A 159 -17.62 -1.08 -13.59
CA PRO A 159 -17.15 -1.24 -14.97
C PRO A 159 -15.65 -0.96 -15.12
N GLU A 160 -14.97 -1.74 -15.96
CA GLU A 160 -13.54 -1.55 -16.22
C GLU A 160 -13.25 -0.22 -16.92
N GLU A 161 -14.17 0.25 -17.77
CA GLU A 161 -14.08 1.58 -18.42
C GLU A 161 -13.99 2.70 -17.38
N LEU A 162 -14.77 2.62 -16.30
CA LEU A 162 -14.75 3.62 -15.23
C LEU A 162 -13.46 3.54 -14.40
N VAL A 163 -12.94 2.32 -14.18
CA VAL A 163 -11.64 2.10 -13.55
C VAL A 163 -10.51 2.69 -14.40
N ALA A 164 -10.56 2.49 -15.72
CA ALA A 164 -9.57 2.99 -16.67
C ALA A 164 -9.57 4.53 -16.75
N GLU A 165 -10.75 5.14 -16.77
CA GLU A 165 -10.94 6.60 -16.77
C GLU A 165 -10.24 7.23 -15.56
N PHE A 166 -10.52 6.70 -14.37
CA PHE A 166 -9.91 7.18 -13.13
C PHE A 166 -8.49 6.63 -12.87
N SER A 167 -7.80 6.07 -13.85
CA SER A 167 -6.44 5.51 -13.66
C SER A 167 -5.36 6.29 -14.40
N ALA A 168 -5.52 7.62 -14.52
CA ALA A 168 -4.62 8.48 -15.28
C ALA A 168 -3.17 8.37 -14.82
N ARG A 169 -2.94 8.33 -13.49
CA ARG A 169 -1.60 8.18 -12.94
C ARG A 169 -0.91 6.88 -13.41
N SER A 170 -1.64 5.76 -13.39
CA SER A 170 -1.12 4.45 -13.81
C SER A 170 -0.82 4.42 -15.30
N ARG A 171 -1.70 5.01 -16.12
CA ARG A 171 -1.52 5.13 -17.57
C ARG A 171 -0.23 5.88 -17.93
N HIS A 172 0.01 7.06 -17.35
CA HIS A 172 1.25 7.82 -17.58
C HIS A 172 2.52 7.03 -17.15
N ILE A 173 2.47 6.28 -16.04
CA ILE A 173 3.60 5.45 -15.62
C ILE A 173 3.86 4.33 -16.62
N ASN A 174 2.81 3.66 -17.08
CA ASN A 174 2.94 2.54 -18.01
C ASN A 174 3.52 3.01 -19.35
N GLU A 175 2.98 4.08 -19.94
CA GLU A 175 3.48 4.68 -21.18
C GLU A 175 4.97 5.06 -21.08
N ALA A 176 5.37 5.74 -20.00
CA ALA A 176 6.77 6.10 -19.78
C ALA A 176 7.67 4.87 -19.50
N THR A 177 7.14 3.83 -18.85
CA THR A 177 7.88 2.58 -18.63
C THR A 177 8.12 1.85 -19.95
N ASP A 178 7.11 1.79 -20.82
CA ASP A 178 7.21 1.15 -22.14
C ASP A 178 8.22 1.86 -23.04
N ALA A 179 8.24 3.20 -23.01
CA ALA A 179 9.26 4.00 -23.69
C ALA A 179 10.69 3.66 -23.20
N LEU A 180 10.89 3.60 -21.87
CA LEU A 180 12.19 3.24 -21.29
C LEU A 180 12.61 1.79 -21.62
N ILE A 181 11.66 0.87 -21.71
CA ILE A 181 11.93 -0.51 -22.15
C ILE A 181 12.32 -0.55 -23.63
N ALA A 182 11.63 0.22 -24.49
CA ALA A 182 11.96 0.32 -25.90
C ALA A 182 13.38 0.87 -26.11
N ASP A 183 13.76 1.93 -25.39
CA ASP A 183 15.10 2.50 -25.42
C ASP A 183 16.16 1.47 -24.96
N TYR A 184 15.86 0.74 -23.87
CA TYR A 184 16.75 -0.33 -23.40
C TYR A 184 16.97 -1.40 -24.47
N VAL A 185 15.91 -1.84 -25.13
CA VAL A 185 15.97 -2.84 -26.22
C VAL A 185 16.78 -2.31 -27.40
N ALA A 186 16.58 -1.05 -27.81
CA ALA A 186 17.34 -0.46 -28.90
C ALA A 186 18.85 -0.39 -28.59
N GLN A 187 19.22 -0.10 -27.35
CA GLN A 187 20.61 0.01 -26.92
C GLN A 187 21.29 -1.35 -26.67
N HIS A 188 20.56 -2.35 -26.19
CA HIS A 188 21.14 -3.63 -25.72
C HIS A 188 20.74 -4.84 -26.58
N GLY A 189 19.86 -4.68 -27.55
CA GLY A 189 19.39 -5.75 -28.45
C GLY A 189 18.51 -6.82 -27.79
N LYS A 190 18.08 -6.63 -26.54
CA LYS A 190 17.27 -7.60 -25.79
C LYS A 190 16.34 -6.94 -24.78
N ARG A 191 15.23 -7.60 -24.45
CA ARG A 191 14.29 -7.15 -23.40
C ARG A 191 15.00 -7.15 -22.04
N PRO A 192 14.80 -6.12 -21.19
CA PRO A 192 15.35 -6.11 -19.84
C PRO A 192 14.76 -7.22 -18.96
N SER A 193 15.52 -7.65 -17.96
CA SER A 193 15.04 -8.60 -16.94
C SER A 193 13.94 -7.98 -16.06
N PRO A 194 13.14 -8.78 -15.34
CA PRO A 194 12.10 -8.26 -14.44
C PRO A 194 12.64 -7.25 -13.40
N ALA A 195 13.83 -7.51 -12.84
CA ALA A 195 14.47 -6.60 -11.89
C ALA A 195 14.86 -5.27 -12.54
N THR A 196 15.30 -5.27 -13.80
CA THR A 196 15.59 -4.05 -14.54
C THR A 196 14.31 -3.31 -14.91
N ILE A 197 13.26 -4.02 -15.35
CA ILE A 197 11.93 -3.43 -15.62
C ILE A 197 11.39 -2.73 -14.37
N MET A 198 11.54 -3.31 -13.18
CA MET A 198 11.14 -2.68 -11.92
C MET A 198 11.89 -1.36 -11.66
N LYS A 199 13.19 -1.29 -11.97
CA LYS A 199 13.98 -0.05 -11.87
C LYS A 199 13.53 1.00 -12.88
N LEU A 200 13.28 0.60 -14.13
CA LEU A 200 12.77 1.50 -15.18
C LEU A 200 11.38 2.04 -14.79
N ARG A 201 10.52 1.20 -14.23
CA ARG A 201 9.20 1.62 -13.70
C ARG A 201 9.33 2.59 -12.54
N ALA A 202 10.29 2.39 -11.63
CA ALA A 202 10.56 3.34 -10.55
C ALA A 202 11.03 4.71 -11.08
N GLN A 203 11.91 4.71 -12.10
CA GLN A 203 12.31 5.92 -12.81
C GLN A 203 11.12 6.61 -13.49
N ALA A 204 10.31 5.88 -14.26
CA ALA A 204 9.10 6.39 -14.90
C ALA A 204 8.12 6.98 -13.87
N THR A 205 7.97 6.32 -12.72
CA THR A 205 7.14 6.80 -11.62
C THR A 205 7.59 8.17 -11.13
N LEU A 206 8.89 8.40 -10.95
CA LEU A 206 9.38 9.72 -10.52
C LEU A 206 9.29 10.77 -11.62
N ALA A 207 9.68 10.41 -12.85
CA ALA A 207 9.72 11.34 -13.99
C ALA A 207 8.33 11.86 -14.40
N THR A 208 7.29 11.03 -14.25
CA THR A 208 5.90 11.38 -14.61
C THR A 208 5.09 11.92 -13.43
N ARG A 209 5.73 12.17 -12.28
CA ARG A 209 5.02 12.61 -11.06
C ARG A 209 4.71 14.11 -11.13
N PRO A 210 3.43 14.51 -11.23
CA PRO A 210 3.09 15.93 -11.12
C PRO A 210 3.29 16.43 -9.68
N GLU A 211 3.35 17.76 -9.56
CA GLU A 211 3.38 18.44 -8.25
C GLU A 211 2.14 18.06 -7.42
N LYS A 212 2.29 18.06 -6.08
CA LYS A 212 1.15 17.75 -5.19
C LYS A 212 0.26 18.98 -5.17
N GLN A 213 -0.97 18.85 -5.63
CA GLN A 213 -2.02 19.78 -5.29
C GLN A 213 -2.70 19.29 -4.01
N VAL A 214 -2.93 20.18 -3.05
CA VAL A 214 -3.61 19.85 -1.79
C VAL A 214 -5.04 20.39 -1.90
N ARG A 215 -6.01 19.49 -1.85
CA ARG A 215 -7.43 19.80 -1.87
C ARG A 215 -8.10 19.05 -0.73
N SER A 216 -9.09 19.68 -0.12
CA SER A 216 -9.98 19.03 0.83
C SER A 216 -10.89 18.02 0.11
N LEU A 217 -11.47 17.09 0.88
CA LEU A 217 -12.44 16.15 0.32
C LEU A 217 -13.66 16.89 -0.26
N ALA A 218 -14.13 17.95 0.41
CA ALA A 218 -15.25 18.76 -0.08
C ALA A 218 -14.96 19.37 -1.47
N GLU A 219 -13.78 19.97 -1.65
CA GLU A 219 -13.37 20.56 -2.94
C GLU A 219 -13.22 19.53 -4.05
N LEU A 220 -12.92 18.26 -3.71
CA LEU A 220 -12.82 17.16 -4.67
C LEU A 220 -14.19 16.66 -5.12
N THR A 221 -15.22 16.77 -4.26
CA THR A 221 -16.58 16.30 -4.54
C THR A 221 -17.48 17.32 -5.24
N GLU A 222 -17.04 18.58 -5.37
CA GLU A 222 -17.79 19.67 -6.02
C GLU A 222 -17.47 19.85 -7.53
N GLN A 223 -16.54 19.06 -8.08
CA GLN A 223 -16.08 19.11 -9.49
C GLN A 223 -16.75 18.03 -10.33
#